data_AF-A0A5C3MNR7-F1
#
_entry.id   AF-A0A5C3MNR7-F1
#
_cell.length_a   1.000
_cell.length_b   1.000
_cell.length_c   1.000
_cell.angle_alpha   90.00
_cell.angle_beta   90.00
_cell.angle_gamma   90.00
#
_symmetry.space_group_name_H-M   'P 1'
#
loop_
_entity.id
_entity.type
_entity.pdbx_description
1 polymer ?
#
loop_
_entity_poly.entity_id
_entity_poly.type
_entity_poly.pdbx_seq_one_letter_code
_entity_poly.pdbx_strand_id
1 'polypeptide(L)'
;MPAYVLPKVLEPSGLGHVWLRSIKPENYVRHPDASCQEVLWELFLVHIEELDNDTIFLNINTYELYASVYVPVNSGVLNNYWISPTVLVDQWIGMQGSCNVPEWMTWTPGQTKSFVESHYMAAVIFAQISADLLNRENSELILEWANSVAVCVS
;
A
#
# COMPACT_ATOMS: atom_id res chain seq x y z
N MET A 1 30.81 27.10 -10.46
CA MET A 1 30.42 25.68 -10.54
C MET A 1 29.00 25.58 -10.04
N PRO A 2 28.01 25.14 -10.83
CA PRO A 2 26.69 24.91 -10.29
C PRO A 2 26.77 23.67 -9.39
N ALA A 3 26.28 23.82 -8.16
CA ALA A 3 26.14 22.72 -7.22
C ALA A 3 25.11 21.75 -7.82
N TYR A 4 25.54 20.52 -8.11
CA TYR A 4 24.61 19.41 -8.35
C TYR A 4 23.82 19.20 -7.06
N VAL A 5 22.59 19.72 -7.04
CA VAL A 5 21.62 19.34 -6.02
C VAL A 5 21.25 17.90 -6.36
N LEU A 6 21.78 16.93 -5.62
CA LEU A 6 21.27 15.56 -5.68
C LEU A 6 19.75 15.64 -5.53
N PRO A 7 18.96 14.89 -6.33
CA PRO A 7 17.54 14.74 -6.05
C PRO A 7 17.45 14.31 -4.60
N LYS A 8 16.66 15.04 -3.82
CA LYS A 8 16.34 14.73 -2.43
C LYS A 8 16.02 13.24 -2.41
N VAL A 9 16.94 12.42 -1.89
CA VAL A 9 16.67 11.01 -1.62
C VAL A 9 15.54 11.08 -0.59
N LEU A 10 14.31 10.91 -1.05
CA LEU A 10 13.17 10.73 -0.18
C LEU A 10 13.55 9.53 0.68
N GLU A 11 13.80 9.79 1.98
CA GLU A 11 14.11 8.71 2.90
C GLU A 11 12.98 7.67 2.78
N PRO A 12 13.31 6.40 2.52
CA PRO A 12 12.31 5.34 2.37
C PRO A 12 11.80 4.99 3.76
N SER A 13 10.95 5.85 4.29
CA SER A 13 10.31 5.67 5.59
C SER A 13 8.92 6.28 5.57
N GLY A 14 8.14 5.96 4.54
CA GLY A 14 6.68 6.00 4.64
C GLY A 14 6.20 4.98 5.67
N LEU A 15 5.03 5.24 6.28
CA LEU A 15 4.39 4.33 7.24
C LEU A 15 4.20 2.92 6.66
N GLY A 16 4.02 2.83 5.34
CA GLY A 16 3.98 1.59 4.58
C GLY A 16 5.20 0.70 4.80
N HIS A 17 6.42 1.24 4.73
CA HIS A 17 7.65 0.46 4.88
C HIS A 17 7.82 -0.14 6.28
N VAL A 18 7.45 0.60 7.33
CA VAL A 18 7.52 0.12 8.72
C VAL A 18 6.52 -1.02 8.93
N TRP A 19 5.31 -0.85 8.43
CA TRP A 19 4.26 -1.84 8.53
C TRP A 19 4.57 -3.11 7.70
N LEU A 20 5.02 -2.98 6.45
CA LEU A 20 5.36 -4.10 5.58
C LEU A 20 6.48 -4.98 6.16
N ARG A 21 7.43 -4.42 6.90
CA ARG A 21 8.48 -5.19 7.61
C ARG A 21 7.94 -6.10 8.70
N SER A 22 6.77 -5.77 9.26
CA SER A 22 6.11 -6.61 10.28
C SER A 22 5.27 -7.73 9.68
N ILE A 23 4.97 -7.66 8.38
CA ILE A 23 4.11 -8.62 7.69
C ILE A 23 4.98 -9.75 7.13
N LYS A 24 4.68 -10.98 7.53
CA LYS A 24 5.19 -12.17 6.87
C LYS A 24 4.23 -12.53 5.73
N PRO A 25 4.63 -12.41 4.45
CA PRO A 25 3.78 -12.83 3.36
C PRO A 25 3.65 -14.36 3.41
N GLU A 26 2.51 -14.83 3.89
CA GLU A 26 2.14 -16.25 3.89
C GLU A 26 1.14 -16.48 2.77
N ASN A 27 1.30 -17.61 2.07
CA ASN A 27 0.55 -17.90 0.85
C ASN A 27 -0.86 -18.38 1.21
N TYR A 28 -1.77 -17.45 1.51
CA TYR A 28 -3.16 -17.71 1.85
C TYR A 28 -4.05 -17.80 0.61
N VAL A 29 -3.71 -18.68 -0.33
CA VAL A 29 -4.61 -19.07 -1.47
C VAL A 29 -5.94 -19.64 -0.97
N ARG A 30 -6.03 -19.93 0.34
CA ARG A 30 -7.27 -20.25 1.03
C ARG A 30 -7.78 -18.96 1.66
N HIS A 31 -8.96 -18.50 1.21
CA HIS A 31 -9.79 -17.61 2.02
C HIS A 31 -9.72 -18.09 3.48
N PRO A 32 -9.50 -17.20 4.47
CA PRO A 32 -9.45 -17.63 5.86
C PRO A 32 -10.72 -18.41 6.18
N ASP A 33 -10.62 -19.38 7.10
CA ASP A 33 -11.77 -19.89 7.82
C ASP A 33 -12.39 -18.67 8.52
N ALA A 34 -13.29 -17.99 7.81
CA ALA A 34 -13.51 -16.56 7.94
C ALA A 34 -14.06 -16.20 9.32
N SER A 35 -13.15 -15.93 10.26
CA SER A 35 -13.53 -15.28 11.50
C SER A 35 -14.06 -13.90 11.14
N CYS A 36 -15.14 -13.47 11.79
CA CYS A 36 -15.75 -12.16 11.55
C CYS A 36 -14.80 -10.97 11.87
N GLN A 37 -13.61 -11.26 12.43
CA GLN A 37 -12.63 -10.30 12.91
C GLN A 37 -11.41 -10.17 11.99
N GLU A 38 -11.29 -11.00 10.96
CA GLU A 38 -10.15 -11.00 10.05
C GLU A 38 -10.53 -10.42 8.68
N VAL A 39 -9.58 -9.78 8.02
CA VAL A 39 -9.73 -9.21 6.67
C VAL A 39 -8.58 -9.68 5.79
N LEU A 40 -8.86 -9.86 4.50
CA LEU A 40 -7.86 -10.19 3.50
C LEU A 40 -7.26 -8.91 2.94
N TRP A 41 -5.94 -8.79 3.03
CA TRP A 41 -5.18 -7.75 2.36
C TRP A 41 -4.61 -8.26 1.05
N GLU A 42 -4.61 -7.39 0.05
CA GLU A 42 -3.91 -7.58 -1.21
C GLU A 42 -2.99 -6.39 -1.48
N LEU A 43 -1.73 -6.67 -1.73
CA LEU A 43 -0.69 -5.71 -2.10
C LEU A 43 -0.23 -5.98 -3.52
N PHE A 44 -0.11 -4.93 -4.33
CA PHE A 44 0.37 -5.08 -5.70
C PHE A 44 1.27 -3.91 -6.11
N LEU A 45 2.32 -4.26 -6.85
CA LEU A 45 3.33 -3.34 -7.33
C LEU A 45 2.99 -2.88 -8.75
N VAL A 46 2.97 -1.57 -8.94
CA VAL A 46 2.83 -0.91 -10.24
C VAL A 46 4.15 -0.23 -10.59
N HIS A 47 4.61 -0.44 -11.83
CA HIS A 47 5.77 0.24 -12.39
C HIS A 47 5.27 1.24 -13.44
N ILE A 48 5.65 2.50 -13.24
CA ILE A 48 5.34 3.62 -14.14
C ILE A 48 6.64 4.03 -14.82
N GLU A 49 6.70 3.81 -16.13
CA GLU A 49 7.77 4.29 -16.99
C GLU A 49 7.48 5.74 -17.40
N GLU A 50 8.15 6.70 -16.77
CA GLU A 50 8.17 8.08 -17.26
C GLU A 50 9.31 8.22 -18.27
N LEU A 51 8.95 8.23 -19.56
CA LEU A 51 9.86 8.65 -20.62
C LEU A 51 9.96 10.17 -20.62
N ASP A 52 10.96 10.69 -19.92
CA ASP A 52 11.34 12.09 -20.02
C ASP A 52 12.11 12.31 -21.33
N ASN A 53 11.43 12.84 -22.35
CA ASN A 53 12.02 13.09 -23.68
C ASN A 53 13.16 14.12 -23.66
N ASP A 54 13.36 14.84 -22.56
CA ASP A 54 14.39 15.86 -22.42
C ASP A 54 15.70 15.36 -21.77
N THR A 55 15.73 14.14 -21.22
CA THR A 55 16.92 13.60 -20.54
C THR A 55 17.45 12.33 -21.20
N ILE A 56 18.40 12.53 -22.13
CA ILE A 56 19.09 11.47 -22.92
C ILE A 56 19.86 10.45 -22.06
N PHE A 57 19.96 10.63 -20.74
CA PHE A 57 20.96 9.93 -19.92
C PHE A 57 20.44 9.04 -18.80
N LEU A 58 19.21 9.16 -18.28
CA LEU A 58 18.79 8.35 -17.13
C LEU A 58 17.27 8.16 -17.08
N ASN A 59 16.79 6.95 -17.40
CA ASN A 59 15.40 6.55 -17.13
C ASN A 59 15.20 6.42 -15.62
N ILE A 60 14.65 7.46 -15.00
CA ILE A 60 14.14 7.38 -13.63
C ILE A 60 12.79 6.68 -13.70
N ASN A 61 12.64 5.61 -12.94
CA ASN A 61 11.40 4.86 -12.87
C ASN A 61 10.66 5.22 -11.58
N THR A 62 9.34 5.27 -11.65
CA THR A 62 8.48 5.40 -10.49
C THR A 62 7.83 4.05 -10.21
N TYR A 63 7.95 3.58 -8.97
CA TYR A 63 7.37 2.34 -8.49
C TYR A 63 6.43 2.65 -7.35
N GLU A 64 5.23 2.11 -7.43
CA GLU A 64 4.14 2.38 -6.51
C GLU A 64 3.60 1.08 -5.94
N LEU A 65 3.50 1.02 -4.62
CA LEU A 65 2.93 -0.11 -3.92
C LEU A 65 1.52 0.24 -3.47
N TYR A 66 0.54 -0.47 -4.02
CA TYR A 66 -0.85 -0.30 -3.68
C TYR A 66 -1.34 -1.38 -2.73
N ALA A 67 -2.37 -1.05 -1.95
CA ALA A 67 -3.11 -1.99 -1.12
C ALA A 67 -4.61 -1.94 -1.38
N SER A 68 -5.29 -3.07 -1.17
CA SER A 68 -6.74 -3.16 -1.05
C SER A 68 -7.10 -4.22 -0.01
N VAL A 69 -8.22 -4.03 0.67
CA VAL A 69 -8.67 -4.88 1.77
C VAL A 69 -10.08 -5.39 1.49
N TYR A 70 -10.29 -6.68 1.72
CA TYR A 70 -11.56 -7.37 1.59
C TYR A 70 -12.01 -7.84 2.97
N VAL A 71 -13.17 -7.35 3.38
CA VAL A 71 -13.82 -7.71 4.63
C VAL A 71 -14.80 -8.87 4.38
N PRO A 72 -14.77 -9.93 5.19
CA PRO A 72 -15.72 -11.02 5.09
C PRO A 72 -17.17 -10.59 5.26
N VAL A 73 -18.09 -11.25 4.54
CA VAL A 73 -19.53 -10.96 4.57
C VAL A 73 -20.18 -11.19 5.94
N ASN A 74 -19.56 -12.01 6.80
CA ASN A 74 -20.02 -12.33 8.15
C ASN A 74 -19.41 -11.41 9.24
N SER A 75 -18.69 -10.35 8.84
CA SER A 75 -18.07 -9.38 9.77
C SER A 75 -19.06 -8.48 10.51
N GLY A 76 -20.27 -8.28 9.96
CA GLY A 76 -21.21 -7.25 10.42
C GLY A 76 -20.96 -5.86 9.81
N VAL A 77 -19.95 -5.70 8.96
CA VAL A 77 -19.75 -4.48 8.15
C VAL A 77 -20.84 -4.38 7.07
N LEU A 78 -21.32 -3.16 6.81
CA LEU A 78 -22.24 -2.89 5.70
C LEU A 78 -21.59 -3.25 4.35
N ASN A 79 -22.38 -3.82 3.44
CA ASN A 79 -21.91 -4.30 2.14
C ASN A 79 -21.08 -3.28 1.33
N ASN A 80 -21.41 -1.99 1.42
CA ASN A 80 -20.68 -0.93 0.71
C ASN A 80 -19.22 -0.76 1.18
N TYR A 81 -18.86 -1.31 2.35
CA TYR A 81 -17.50 -1.25 2.91
C TYR A 81 -16.82 -2.61 2.95
N TRP A 82 -17.37 -3.63 2.27
CA TRP A 82 -16.71 -4.94 2.17
C TRP A 82 -15.41 -4.90 1.37
N ILE A 83 -15.26 -3.93 0.49
CA ILE A 83 -14.04 -3.72 -0.28
C ILE A 83 -13.55 -2.32 0.04
N SER A 84 -12.29 -2.18 0.40
CA SER A 84 -11.67 -0.89 0.63
C SER A 84 -11.48 -0.11 -0.66
N PRO A 85 -11.35 1.23 -0.60
CA PRO A 85 -10.67 1.94 -1.67
C PRO A 85 -9.25 1.38 -1.84
N THR A 86 -8.74 1.41 -3.07
CA THR A 86 -7.33 1.12 -3.32
C THR A 86 -6.49 2.32 -2.87
N VAL A 87 -5.46 2.06 -2.08
CA VAL A 87 -4.61 3.11 -1.49
C VAL A 87 -3.16 2.93 -1.87
N LEU A 88 -2.45 4.05 -2.07
CA LEU A 88 -1.01 4.06 -2.28
C LEU A 88 -0.30 3.98 -0.92
N VAL A 89 0.37 2.86 -0.66
CA VAL A 89 1.01 2.56 0.63
C VAL A 89 2.42 3.11 0.69
N ASP A 90 3.15 3.02 -0.43
CA ASP A 90 4.52 3.49 -0.53
C ASP A 90 4.85 3.81 -1.99
N GLN A 91 5.79 4.73 -2.20
CA GLN A 91 6.27 5.13 -3.52
C GLN A 91 7.79 5.23 -3.50
N TRP A 92 8.42 4.71 -4.54
CA TRP A 92 9.85 4.81 -4.72
C TRP A 92 10.19 5.30 -6.12
N ILE A 93 11.05 6.32 -6.18
CA ILE A 93 11.50 6.94 -7.41
C ILE A 93 13.00 6.74 -7.53
N GLY A 94 13.45 6.07 -8.60
CA GLY A 94 14.87 5.86 -8.82
C GLY A 94 15.21 4.85 -9.90
N MET A 95 16.48 4.42 -9.90
CA MET A 95 17.01 3.47 -10.87
C MET A 95 17.00 2.04 -10.34
N GLN A 96 16.50 1.11 -11.16
CA GLN A 96 16.52 -0.32 -10.85
C GLN A 96 17.94 -0.78 -10.51
N GLY A 97 18.13 -1.46 -9.38
CA GLY A 97 19.45 -1.94 -8.92
C GLY A 97 20.22 -1.00 -7.98
N SER A 98 19.63 0.12 -7.55
CA SER A 98 20.21 0.97 -6.50
C SER A 98 20.38 0.22 -5.17
N CYS A 99 21.47 0.50 -4.43
CA CYS A 99 21.84 -0.24 -3.22
C CYS A 99 20.95 0.03 -1.98
N ASN A 100 19.95 0.91 -2.07
CA ASN A 100 19.06 1.28 -0.96
C ASN A 100 17.59 1.33 -1.43
N VAL A 101 17.10 0.25 -2.03
CA VAL A 101 15.69 0.12 -2.42
C VAL A 101 14.85 -0.43 -1.27
N PRO A 102 13.56 -0.04 -1.17
CA PRO A 102 12.62 -0.72 -0.29
C PRO A 102 12.55 -2.22 -0.59
N GLU A 103 12.31 -3.05 0.41
CA GLU A 103 12.31 -4.51 0.25
C GLU A 103 11.25 -4.98 -0.76
N TRP A 104 10.12 -4.29 -0.82
CA TRP A 104 9.03 -4.57 -1.75
C TRP A 104 9.39 -4.33 -3.23
N MET A 105 10.49 -3.63 -3.52
CA MET A 105 11.03 -3.49 -4.89
C MET A 105 11.59 -4.79 -5.47
N THR A 106 11.81 -5.80 -4.63
CA THR A 106 12.19 -7.15 -5.09
C THR A 106 10.99 -7.94 -5.64
N TRP A 107 9.76 -7.42 -5.47
CA TRP A 107 8.55 -8.09 -5.91
C TRP A 107 8.39 -7.93 -7.43
N THR A 108 7.74 -8.90 -8.06
CA THR A 108 7.49 -8.83 -9.50
C THR A 108 6.25 -7.95 -9.75
N PRO A 109 6.37 -6.86 -10.55
CA PRO A 109 5.20 -6.06 -10.94
C PRO A 109 4.09 -6.93 -11.54
N GLY A 110 2.84 -6.59 -11.21
CA GLY A 110 1.67 -7.38 -11.65
C GLY A 110 1.44 -8.68 -10.89
N GLN A 111 2.29 -9.05 -9.92
CA GLN A 111 1.98 -10.11 -8.96
C GLN A 111 1.42 -9.51 -7.66
N THR A 112 0.27 -10.05 -7.23
CA THR A 112 -0.34 -9.70 -5.95
C THR A 112 0.27 -10.54 -4.83
N LYS A 113 0.52 -9.90 -3.69
CA LYS A 113 0.81 -10.58 -2.42
C LYS A 113 -0.36 -10.39 -1.48
N SER A 114 -0.81 -11.47 -0.86
CA SER A 114 -1.99 -11.43 0.01
C SER A 114 -1.67 -11.98 1.39
N PHE A 115 -2.31 -11.44 2.42
CA PHE A 115 -2.19 -11.91 3.80
C PHE A 115 -3.46 -11.56 4.58
N VAL A 116 -3.66 -12.18 5.74
CA VAL A 116 -4.80 -11.93 6.62
C VAL A 116 -4.35 -11.10 7.81
N GLU A 117 -5.18 -10.17 8.25
CA GLU A 117 -4.93 -9.33 9.41
C GLU A 117 -6.27 -9.00 10.10
N SER A 118 -6.20 -8.52 11.34
CA SER A 118 -7.37 -8.04 12.08
C SER A 118 -8.03 -6.85 11.37
N HIS A 119 -9.36 -6.84 11.32
CA HIS A 119 -10.15 -5.73 10.79
C HIS A 119 -9.86 -4.41 11.53
N TYR A 120 -9.59 -4.48 12.84
CA TYR A 120 -9.20 -3.33 13.66
C TYR A 120 -7.85 -2.76 13.20
N MET A 121 -6.86 -3.63 13.00
CA MET A 121 -5.54 -3.19 12.53
C MET A 121 -5.65 -2.60 11.12
N ALA A 122 -6.49 -3.17 10.26
CA ALA A 122 -6.77 -2.60 8.94
C ALA A 122 -7.39 -1.22 8.99
N ALA A 123 -8.37 -1.01 9.87
CA ALA A 123 -8.94 0.31 10.09
C ALA A 123 -7.90 1.33 10.58
N VAL A 124 -7.04 0.95 11.53
CA VAL A 124 -5.98 1.84 12.05
C VAL A 124 -5.01 2.25 10.94
N ILE A 125 -4.57 1.30 10.11
CA ILE A 125 -3.64 1.58 9.01
C ILE A 125 -4.30 2.47 7.96
N PHE A 126 -5.53 2.17 7.55
CA PHE A 126 -6.25 2.99 6.58
C PHE A 126 -6.50 4.41 7.10
N ALA A 127 -6.83 4.58 8.38
CA ALA A 127 -6.96 5.90 8.99
C ALA A 127 -5.62 6.67 8.95
N GLN A 128 -4.49 6.00 9.14
CA GLN A 128 -3.17 6.64 8.98
C GLN A 128 -2.87 7.00 7.52
N ILE A 129 -3.15 6.09 6.58
CA ILE A 129 -2.95 6.31 5.14
C ILE A 129 -3.83 7.45 4.62
N SER A 130 -5.04 7.64 5.16
CA SER A 130 -5.91 8.77 4.79
C SER A 130 -5.28 10.15 5.08
N ALA A 131 -4.35 10.22 6.03
CA ALA A 131 -3.63 11.45 6.36
C ALA A 131 -2.36 11.66 5.52
N ASP A 132 -1.98 10.67 4.71
CA ASP A 132 -0.79 10.74 3.86
C ASP A 132 -1.04 11.64 2.63
N LEU A 133 -0.04 12.43 2.26
CA LEU A 133 -0.06 13.28 1.07
C LEU A 133 -0.24 12.47 -0.21
N LEU A 134 0.26 11.24 -0.24
CA LEU A 134 0.11 10.31 -1.37
C LEU A 134 -1.35 9.97 -1.69
N ASN A 135 -2.25 10.06 -0.72
CA ASN A 135 -3.66 9.68 -0.87
C ASN A 135 -4.62 10.85 -0.68
N ARG A 136 -4.12 12.09 -0.76
CA ARG A 136 -4.87 13.31 -0.44
C ARG A 136 -6.24 13.39 -1.14
N GLU A 137 -6.29 13.03 -2.41
CA GLU A 137 -7.51 13.11 -3.23
C GLU A 137 -8.62 12.18 -2.73
N ASN A 138 -8.26 11.05 -2.12
CA ASN A 138 -9.19 10.03 -1.63
C ASN A 138 -9.25 9.97 -0.09
N SER A 139 -8.60 10.91 0.60
CA SER A 139 -8.44 10.90 2.06
C SER A 139 -9.76 10.69 2.82
N GLU A 140 -10.82 11.43 2.45
CA GLU A 140 -12.13 11.32 3.11
C GLU A 140 -12.76 9.93 2.94
N LEU A 141 -12.68 9.36 1.72
CA LEU A 141 -13.21 8.03 1.42
C LEU A 141 -12.46 6.93 2.18
N ILE A 142 -11.13 7.05 2.26
CA ILE A 142 -10.28 6.11 3.00
C ILE A 142 -10.63 6.16 4.50
N LEU A 143 -10.81 7.36 5.05
CA LEU A 143 -11.17 7.54 6.45
C LEU A 143 -12.59 7.05 6.77
N GLU A 144 -13.55 7.30 5.87
CA GLU A 144 -14.92 6.79 5.99
C GLU A 144 -14.95 5.26 6.04
N TRP A 145 -14.19 4.62 5.14
CA TRP A 145 -14.04 3.16 5.14
C TRP A 145 -13.41 2.66 6.44
N ALA A 146 -12.31 3.28 6.88
CA ALA A 146 -11.62 2.91 8.12
C ALA A 146 -12.55 2.96 9.34
N ASN A 147 -13.31 4.05 9.48
CA ASN A 147 -14.27 4.21 10.57
C ASN A 147 -15.38 3.16 10.53
N SER A 148 -15.85 2.80 9.33
CA SER A 148 -16.91 1.80 9.16
C SER A 148 -16.46 0.39 9.55
N VAL A 149 -15.21 0.04 9.25
CA VAL A 149 -14.64 -1.29 9.58
C VAL A 149 -14.21 -1.40 11.04
N ALA A 150 -13.85 -0.28 11.69
CA ALA A 150 -13.46 -0.24 13.10
C ALA A 150 -14.62 -0.57 14.08
N VAL A 151 -15.86 -0.26 13.70
CA VAL A 151 -17.03 -0.28 14.61
C VAL A 151 -17.74 -1.65 14.65
N CYS A 152 -17.19 -2.69 14.02
CA CYS A 152 -17.82 -4.01 13.98
C CYS A 152 -18.21 -4.53 15.37
N VAL A 153 -19.53 -4.62 15.57
CA VAL A 153 -20.19 -5.00 16.81
C VAL A 153 -20.24 -6.52 16.86
N SER A 154 -19.54 -7.11 17.83
CA SER A 154 -19.69 -8.52 18.24
C SER A 154 -21.05 -8.79 18.86
#